data_AF-A0A151SWQ2-F1
#
_entry.id   AF-A0A151SWQ2-F1
#
_cell.length_a   1.000
_cell.length_b   1.000
_cell.length_c   1.000
_cell.angle_alpha   90.00
_cell.angle_beta   90.00
_cell.angle_gamma   90.00
#
_symmetry.space_group_name_H-M   'P 1'
#
loop_
_entity.id
_entity.type
_entity.pdbx_description
1 polymer ?
#
loop_
_entity_poly.entity_id
_entity_poly.type
_entity_poly.pdbx_seq_one_letter_code
_entity_poly.pdbx_strand_id
1 'polypeptide(L)'
;SARDLNEVVICIKDPNSPSFHLSMVSLLLSQLLIYLVKSEDGPLGQAQLNKGLESVLITLEDVVNGAPKAPEFLGCVIAKAITEHVVSLKEIGRLIHEGGEEPGSLFEVGLAADVLGSTLEVIKMYKGDAVLSEICASSNLWLEAFQPLKPLTSRKLEKFI
;
A
#
# COMPACT_ATOMS: atom_id res chain seq x y z
N SER A 1 -12.75 -21.99 8.68
CA SER A 1 -13.28 -21.70 10.03
C SER A 1 -13.85 -20.29 9.99
N ALA A 2 -15.18 -20.16 9.98
CA ALA A 2 -15.84 -18.84 10.05
C ALA A 2 -15.57 -18.29 11.46
N ARG A 3 -14.77 -17.23 11.56
CA ARG A 3 -14.62 -16.52 12.84
C ARG A 3 -15.99 -15.98 13.25
N ASP A 4 -16.35 -16.20 14.50
CA ASP A 4 -17.60 -15.70 15.06
C ASP A 4 -17.65 -14.17 14.89
N LEU A 5 -18.68 -13.68 14.19
CA LEU A 5 -18.86 -12.25 13.94
C LEU A 5 -18.93 -11.46 15.26
N ASN A 6 -19.36 -12.09 16.36
CA ASN A 6 -19.37 -11.47 17.67
C ASN A 6 -17.96 -11.22 18.23
N GLU A 7 -17.01 -12.14 18.03
CA GLU A 7 -15.62 -11.92 18.45
C GLU A 7 -14.98 -10.77 17.67
N VAL A 8 -15.28 -10.67 16.37
CA VAL A 8 -14.82 -9.56 15.53
C VAL A 8 -15.40 -8.23 16.05
N VAL A 9 -16.68 -8.18 16.39
CA VAL A 9 -17.34 -6.98 16.94
C VAL A 9 -16.75 -6.59 18.30
N ILE A 10 -16.38 -7.55 19.16
CA ILE A 10 -15.74 -7.26 20.44
C ILE A 10 -14.33 -6.70 20.24
N CYS A 11 -13.54 -7.26 19.32
CA CYS A 11 -12.21 -6.72 18.98
C CYS A 11 -12.28 -5.32 18.36
N ILE A 12 -13.30 -5.05 17.53
CA ILE A 12 -13.55 -3.71 16.99
C ILE A 12 -13.91 -2.75 18.13
N LYS A 13 -14.68 -3.17 19.12
CA LYS A 13 -15.11 -2.28 20.22
C LYS A 13 -14.04 -2.03 21.28
N ASP A 14 -12.87 -2.67 21.21
CA ASP A 14 -11.80 -2.48 22.18
C ASP A 14 -11.22 -1.05 22.06
N PRO A 15 -11.45 -0.17 23.06
CA PRO A 15 -10.98 1.21 23.01
C PRO A 15 -9.44 1.33 23.05
N ASN A 16 -8.71 0.25 23.33
CA ASN A 16 -7.24 0.24 23.27
C ASN A 16 -6.69 0.01 21.85
N SER A 17 -7.57 -0.06 20.85
CA SER A 17 -7.21 -0.45 19.48
C SER A 17 -7.62 0.57 18.39
N PRO A 18 -7.37 1.89 18.56
CA PRO A 18 -7.79 2.91 17.58
C PRO A 18 -7.16 2.70 16.18
N SER A 19 -5.98 2.10 16.10
CA SER A 19 -5.35 1.72 14.82
C SER A 19 -6.08 0.59 14.10
N PHE A 20 -6.75 -0.31 14.82
CA PHE A 20 -7.44 -1.46 14.24
C PHE A 20 -8.66 -1.05 13.43
N HIS A 21 -9.39 -0.02 13.85
CA HIS A 21 -10.49 0.54 13.06
C HIS A 21 -10.00 1.05 11.70
N LEU A 22 -8.89 1.79 11.70
CA LEU A 22 -8.34 2.37 10.48
C LEU A 22 -7.78 1.29 9.55
N SER A 23 -7.05 0.30 10.09
CA SER A 23 -6.57 -0.86 9.33
C SER A 23 -7.72 -1.71 8.77
N MET A 24 -8.81 -1.90 9.54
CA MET A 24 -9.98 -2.61 9.09
C MET A 24 -10.70 -1.89 7.95
N VAL A 25 -10.86 -0.57 8.03
CA VAL A 25 -11.47 0.23 6.96
C VAL A 25 -10.62 0.16 5.68
N SER A 26 -9.30 0.31 5.80
CA SER A 26 -8.39 0.17 4.66
C SER A 26 -8.46 -1.24 4.02
N LEU A 27 -8.57 -2.29 4.85
CA LEU A 27 -8.73 -3.66 4.37
C LEU A 27 -10.06 -3.87 3.64
N LEU A 28 -11.17 -3.35 4.18
CA LEU A 28 -12.49 -3.46 3.53
C LEU A 28 -12.52 -2.69 2.21
N LEU A 29 -11.96 -1.49 2.18
CA LEU A 29 -11.89 -0.67 0.97
C LEU A 29 -11.03 -1.35 -0.10
N SER A 30 -9.86 -1.86 0.27
CA SER A 30 -8.99 -2.59 -0.66
C SER A 30 -9.66 -3.85 -1.19
N GLN A 31 -10.36 -4.63 -0.35
CA GLN A 31 -11.13 -5.79 -0.79
C GLN A 31 -12.22 -5.42 -1.81
N LEU A 32 -12.96 -4.33 -1.56
CA LEU A 32 -13.97 -3.85 -2.50
C LEU A 32 -13.34 -3.44 -3.84
N LEU A 33 -12.23 -2.70 -3.81
CA LEU A 33 -11.50 -2.33 -5.03
C LEU A 33 -11.06 -3.56 -5.83
N ILE A 34 -10.51 -4.58 -5.18
CA ILE A 34 -10.11 -5.82 -5.86
C ILE A 34 -11.32 -6.54 -6.45
N TYR A 35 -12.42 -6.62 -5.71
CA TYR A 35 -13.65 -7.23 -6.20
C TYR A 35 -14.17 -6.52 -7.46
N LEU A 36 -14.22 -5.18 -7.44
CA LEU A 36 -14.66 -4.37 -8.57
C LEU A 36 -13.77 -4.56 -9.80
N VAL A 37 -12.47 -4.81 -9.60
CA VAL A 37 -11.51 -5.02 -10.69
C VAL A 37 -11.57 -6.43 -11.29
N LYS A 38 -11.82 -7.45 -10.47
CA LYS A 38 -11.80 -8.86 -10.92
C LYS A 38 -13.16 -9.40 -11.37
N SER A 39 -14.25 -8.68 -11.12
CA SER A 39 -15.60 -9.08 -11.54
C SER A 39 -15.70 -9.14 -13.06
N GLU A 40 -16.34 -10.18 -13.62
CA GLU A 40 -16.48 -10.38 -15.08
C GLU A 40 -17.19 -9.20 -15.78
N ASP A 41 -18.17 -8.59 -15.11
CA ASP A 41 -18.85 -7.34 -15.52
C ASP A 41 -18.41 -6.13 -14.66
N GLY A 42 -17.19 -6.18 -14.11
CA GLY A 42 -16.67 -5.16 -13.21
C GLY A 42 -16.60 -3.77 -13.87
N PRO A 43 -17.05 -2.69 -13.18
CA PRO A 43 -17.00 -1.34 -13.75
C PRO A 43 -15.57 -0.78 -13.83
N LEU A 44 -14.59 -1.45 -13.21
CA LEU A 44 -13.23 -0.97 -13.04
C LEU A 44 -12.26 -1.98 -13.68
N GLY A 45 -11.52 -1.57 -14.70
CA GLY A 45 -10.43 -2.38 -15.23
C GLY A 45 -9.10 -2.05 -14.56
N GLN A 46 -8.07 -2.84 -14.85
CA GLN A 46 -6.70 -2.61 -14.35
C GLN A 46 -6.17 -1.22 -14.73
N ALA A 47 -6.49 -0.72 -15.94
CA ALA A 47 -6.09 0.60 -16.39
C ALA A 47 -6.73 1.72 -15.55
N GLN A 48 -8.00 1.57 -15.16
CA GLN A 48 -8.70 2.51 -14.30
C GLN A 48 -8.12 2.49 -12.88
N LEU A 49 -7.76 1.31 -12.37
CA LEU A 49 -7.09 1.19 -11.07
C LEU A 49 -5.74 1.93 -11.07
N ASN A 50 -4.90 1.71 -12.09
CA ASN A 50 -3.61 2.37 -12.20
C ASN A 50 -3.76 3.90 -12.23
N LYS A 51 -4.69 4.43 -13.04
CA LYS A 51 -5.00 5.88 -13.07
C LYS A 51 -5.50 6.41 -11.72
N GLY A 52 -6.32 5.61 -11.02
CA GLY A 52 -6.79 5.94 -9.68
C GLY A 52 -5.63 6.03 -8.68
N LEU A 53 -4.71 5.07 -8.72
CA LEU A 53 -3.51 5.05 -7.87
C LEU A 53 -2.58 6.23 -8.20
N GLU A 54 -2.35 6.51 -9.49
CA GLU A 54 -1.60 7.70 -9.94
C GLU A 54 -2.20 8.99 -9.36
N SER A 55 -3.53 9.15 -9.45
CA SER A 55 -4.23 10.32 -8.93
C SER A 55 -4.07 10.45 -7.40
N VAL A 56 -4.11 9.34 -6.67
CA VAL A 56 -3.89 9.34 -5.22
C VAL A 56 -2.45 9.72 -4.89
N LEU A 57 -1.47 9.20 -5.62
CA LEU A 57 -0.04 9.50 -5.42
C LEU A 57 0.28 10.97 -5.66
N ILE A 58 -0.35 11.61 -6.66
CA ILE A 58 -0.22 13.06 -6.92
C ILE A 58 -0.63 13.89 -5.69
N THR A 59 -1.72 13.51 -5.01
CA THR A 59 -2.26 14.28 -3.87
C THR A 59 -1.65 13.91 -2.52
N LEU A 60 -0.75 12.92 -2.47
CA LEU A 60 -0.30 12.34 -1.20
C LEU A 60 0.53 13.33 -0.36
N GLU A 61 1.30 14.21 -1.02
CA GLU A 61 2.12 15.25 -0.39
C GLU A 61 1.27 16.27 0.38
N ASP A 62 0.11 16.64 -0.15
CA ASP A 62 -0.82 17.51 0.56
C ASP A 62 -1.53 16.78 1.69
N VAL A 63 -1.97 15.54 1.42
CA VAL A 63 -2.75 14.74 2.36
C VAL A 63 -1.93 14.39 3.61
N VAL A 64 -0.63 14.12 3.48
CA VAL A 64 0.20 13.70 4.63
C VAL A 64 0.29 14.77 5.72
N ASN A 65 0.16 16.06 5.36
CA ASN A 65 0.14 17.17 6.32
C ASN A 65 -1.06 17.10 7.26
N GLY A 66 -2.23 16.70 6.75
CA GLY A 66 -3.46 16.51 7.54
C GLY A 66 -3.61 15.09 8.09
N ALA A 67 -2.99 14.11 7.44
CA ALA A 67 -3.11 12.69 7.74
C ALA A 67 -1.74 12.00 7.64
N PRO A 68 -0.88 12.08 8.67
CA PRO A 68 0.50 11.56 8.62
C PRO A 68 0.60 10.05 8.38
N LYS A 69 -0.49 9.29 8.59
CA LYS A 69 -0.58 7.86 8.32
C LYS A 69 -1.03 7.51 6.89
N ALA A 70 -1.30 8.49 6.04
CA ALA A 70 -1.76 8.26 4.67
C ALA A 70 -0.83 7.31 3.87
N PRO A 71 0.51 7.40 3.97
CA PRO A 71 1.40 6.44 3.29
C PRO A 71 1.18 4.99 3.74
N GLU A 72 0.88 4.77 5.03
CA GLU A 72 0.65 3.44 5.60
C GLU A 72 -0.66 2.83 5.06
N PHE A 73 -1.71 3.65 4.98
CA PHE A 73 -3.00 3.22 4.44
C PHE A 73 -2.93 2.92 2.96
N LEU A 74 -2.23 3.76 2.20
CA LEU A 74 -1.99 3.52 0.79
C LEU A 74 -1.18 2.23 0.59
N GLY A 75 -0.14 2.01 1.39
CA GLY A 75 0.65 0.77 1.36
C GLY A 75 -0.19 -0.49 1.63
N CYS A 76 -1.19 -0.41 2.51
CA CYS A 76 -2.12 -1.51 2.75
C CYS A 76 -2.99 -1.83 1.52
N VAL A 77 -3.52 -0.80 0.85
CA VAL A 77 -4.33 -0.96 -0.37
C VAL A 77 -3.49 -1.58 -1.50
N ILE A 78 -2.27 -1.06 -1.69
CA ILE A 78 -1.33 -1.55 -2.70
C ILE A 78 -0.92 -3.00 -2.42
N ALA A 79 -0.59 -3.34 -1.17
CA ALA A 79 -0.22 -4.70 -0.77
C ALA A 79 -1.33 -5.71 -1.11
N LYS A 80 -2.58 -5.32 -0.89
CA LYS A 80 -3.74 -6.15 -1.26
C LYS A 80 -3.84 -6.30 -2.77
N ALA A 81 -3.67 -5.23 -3.54
CA ALA A 81 -3.71 -5.29 -5.01
C ALA A 81 -2.62 -6.18 -5.60
N ILE A 82 -1.41 -6.15 -5.04
CA ILE A 82 -0.29 -7.02 -5.44
C ILE A 82 -0.60 -8.48 -5.11
N THR A 83 -1.01 -8.76 -3.88
CA THR A 83 -1.23 -10.14 -3.41
C THR A 83 -2.47 -10.81 -3.99
N GLU A 84 -3.38 -10.04 -4.60
CA GLU A 84 -4.54 -10.53 -5.35
C GLU A 84 -4.30 -10.56 -6.87
N HIS A 85 -3.05 -10.28 -7.29
CA HIS A 85 -2.57 -10.29 -8.68
C HIS A 85 -3.32 -9.31 -9.60
N VAL A 86 -3.76 -8.18 -9.06
CA VAL A 86 -4.41 -7.12 -9.85
C VAL A 86 -3.38 -6.15 -10.43
N VAL A 87 -2.28 -5.92 -9.72
CA VAL A 87 -1.13 -5.13 -10.15
C VAL A 87 0.16 -5.85 -9.73
N SER A 88 1.26 -5.60 -10.43
CA SER A 88 2.57 -6.11 -10.04
C SER A 88 3.32 -5.10 -9.16
N LEU A 89 4.25 -5.60 -8.33
CA LEU A 89 5.15 -4.74 -7.57
C LEU A 89 6.00 -3.83 -8.48
N LYS A 90 6.34 -4.31 -9.70
CA LYS A 90 7.09 -3.52 -10.69
C LYS A 90 6.28 -2.33 -11.20
N GLU A 91 5.00 -2.53 -11.53
CA GLU A 91 4.13 -1.43 -11.96
C GLU A 91 3.96 -0.40 -10.85
N ILE A 92 3.69 -0.87 -9.63
CA ILE A 92 3.58 -0.01 -8.45
C ILE A 92 4.86 0.77 -8.18
N GLY A 93 6.03 0.12 -8.27
CA GLY A 93 7.32 0.79 -8.12
C GLY A 93 7.48 1.95 -9.11
N ARG A 94 7.09 1.75 -10.37
CA ARG A 94 7.09 2.83 -11.37
C ARG A 94 6.14 3.96 -10.98
N LEU A 95 4.89 3.65 -10.63
CA LEU A 95 3.90 4.65 -10.23
C LEU A 95 4.38 5.48 -9.02
N ILE A 96 4.97 4.82 -8.02
CA ILE A 96 5.49 5.49 -6.82
C ILE A 96 6.71 6.36 -7.17
N HIS A 97 7.62 5.87 -8.02
CA HIS A 97 8.83 6.59 -8.39
C HIS A 97 8.52 7.82 -9.26
N GLU A 98 7.52 7.75 -10.13
CA GLU A 98 7.09 8.86 -11.00
C GLU A 98 6.05 9.76 -10.33
N GLY A 99 5.50 9.36 -9.18
CA GLY A 99 4.41 10.05 -8.51
C GLY A 99 4.84 11.29 -7.72
N GLY A 100 3.83 12.07 -7.34
CA GLY A 100 3.99 13.36 -6.66
C GLY A 100 3.21 14.46 -7.38
N GLU A 101 3.10 15.62 -6.75
CA GLU A 101 2.52 16.80 -7.40
C GLU A 101 3.34 17.15 -8.66
N GLU A 102 4.66 17.07 -8.54
CA GLU A 102 5.59 17.08 -9.65
C GLU A 102 6.16 15.67 -9.88
N PRO A 103 6.44 15.23 -11.12
CA PRO A 103 6.96 13.89 -11.36
C PRO A 103 8.24 13.60 -10.57
N GLY A 104 8.17 12.62 -9.66
CA GLY A 104 9.29 12.22 -8.79
C GLY A 104 9.40 12.99 -7.47
N SER A 105 8.52 13.96 -7.18
CA SER A 105 8.58 14.70 -5.92
C SER A 105 8.33 13.81 -4.70
N LEU A 106 7.53 12.73 -4.82
CA LEU A 106 7.34 11.74 -3.73
C LEU A 106 8.64 11.09 -3.29
N PHE A 107 9.55 10.85 -4.25
CA PHE A 107 10.87 10.31 -3.96
C PHE A 107 11.72 11.33 -3.20
N GLU A 108 11.72 12.59 -3.64
CA GLU A 108 12.51 13.65 -3.01
C GLU A 108 12.10 13.92 -1.56
N VAL A 109 10.81 13.85 -1.26
CA VAL A 109 10.27 14.07 0.09
C VAL A 109 10.26 12.81 0.96
N GLY A 110 10.66 11.67 0.42
CA GLY A 110 10.76 10.39 1.16
C GLY A 110 9.46 9.61 1.32
N LEU A 111 8.33 10.14 0.82
CA LEU A 111 7.04 9.46 0.88
C LEU A 111 7.00 8.20 0.00
N ALA A 112 7.77 8.17 -1.09
CA ALA A 112 7.92 6.98 -1.92
C ALA A 112 8.43 5.77 -1.11
N ALA A 113 9.45 6.00 -0.27
CA ALA A 113 10.00 4.97 0.61
C ALA A 113 8.98 4.52 1.67
N ASP A 114 8.17 5.44 2.19
CA ASP A 114 7.16 5.14 3.20
C ASP A 114 6.02 4.29 2.67
N VAL A 115 5.51 4.63 1.48
CA VAL A 115 4.46 3.84 0.81
C VAL A 115 4.98 2.45 0.44
N LEU A 116 6.17 2.38 -0.18
CA LEU A 116 6.75 1.11 -0.59
C LEU A 116 7.10 0.23 0.63
N GLY A 117 7.77 0.79 1.64
CA GLY A 117 8.10 0.09 2.88
C GLY A 117 6.87 -0.42 3.62
N SER A 118 5.81 0.41 3.72
CA SER A 118 4.54 -0.02 4.33
C SER A 118 3.85 -1.12 3.51
N THR A 119 3.94 -1.08 2.19
CA THR A 119 3.44 -2.14 1.31
C THR A 119 4.13 -3.47 1.60
N LEU A 120 5.46 -3.50 1.64
CA LEU A 120 6.24 -4.72 1.90
C LEU A 120 6.01 -5.25 3.32
N GLU A 121 5.88 -4.36 4.31
CA GLU A 121 5.57 -4.73 5.70
C GLU A 121 4.20 -5.41 5.81
N VAL A 122 3.19 -4.91 5.11
CA VAL A 122 1.86 -5.54 5.04
C VAL A 122 1.92 -6.88 4.32
N ILE A 123 2.60 -6.99 3.18
CA ILE A 123 2.75 -8.27 2.47
C ILE A 123 3.42 -9.30 3.38
N LYS A 124 4.54 -8.94 4.03
CA LYS A 124 5.24 -9.80 4.99
C LYS A 124 4.31 -10.25 6.12
N MET A 125 3.59 -9.31 6.72
CA MET A 125 2.69 -9.58 7.84
C MET A 125 1.58 -10.58 7.48
N TYR A 126 0.98 -10.46 6.29
CA TYR A 126 -0.18 -11.28 5.92
C TYR A 126 0.14 -12.52 5.08
N LYS A 127 1.24 -12.53 4.34
CA LYS A 127 1.62 -13.63 3.43
C LYS A 127 2.92 -14.33 3.82
N GLY A 128 3.69 -13.75 4.73
CA GLY A 128 4.96 -14.30 5.21
C GLY A 128 6.15 -13.97 4.31
N ASP A 129 7.35 -14.27 4.82
CA ASP A 129 8.62 -13.93 4.17
C ASP A 129 8.81 -14.62 2.82
N ALA A 130 8.42 -15.89 2.69
CA ALA A 130 8.61 -16.65 1.44
C ALA A 130 7.88 -16.01 0.25
N VAL A 131 6.62 -15.60 0.46
CA VAL A 131 5.81 -14.94 -0.58
C VAL A 131 6.36 -13.55 -0.89
N LEU A 132 6.77 -12.80 0.13
CA LEU A 132 7.41 -11.49 -0.07
C LEU A 132 8.67 -11.63 -0.94
N SER A 133 9.56 -12.57 -0.62
CA SER A 133 10.80 -12.79 -1.36
C SER A 133 10.55 -13.15 -2.83
N GLU A 134 9.53 -13.98 -3.11
CA GLU A 134 9.13 -14.31 -4.48
C GLU A 134 8.62 -13.08 -5.25
N ILE A 135 7.77 -12.25 -4.62
CA ILE A 135 7.26 -11.02 -5.22
C ILE A 135 8.40 -10.04 -5.51
N CYS A 136 9.33 -9.85 -4.57
CA CYS A 136 10.49 -8.99 -4.78
C CYS A 136 11.38 -9.52 -5.91
N ALA A 137 11.73 -10.81 -5.90
CA ALA A 137 12.59 -11.43 -6.91
C ALA A 137 11.98 -11.37 -8.33
N SER A 138 10.68 -11.61 -8.46
CA SER A 138 9.97 -11.56 -9.74
C SER A 138 9.78 -10.13 -10.28
N SER A 139 9.72 -9.13 -9.39
CA SER A 139 9.53 -7.73 -9.78
C SER A 139 10.73 -7.12 -10.51
N ASN A 140 11.95 -7.60 -10.22
CA ASN A 140 13.21 -6.94 -10.58
C ASN A 140 13.25 -5.44 -10.19
N LEU A 141 12.52 -5.06 -9.14
CA LEU A 141 12.50 -3.71 -8.62
C LEU A 141 13.73 -3.51 -7.73
N TRP A 142 14.48 -2.44 -7.99
CA TRP A 142 15.63 -2.07 -7.15
C TRP A 142 15.14 -1.19 -5.99
N LEU A 143 15.01 -1.76 -4.79
CA LEU A 143 14.44 -1.06 -3.63
C LEU A 143 15.31 0.13 -3.19
N GLU A 144 16.61 0.03 -3.39
CA GLU A 144 17.60 1.06 -3.09
C GLU A 144 17.39 2.32 -3.93
N ALA A 145 16.78 2.19 -5.12
CA ALA A 145 16.41 3.33 -5.95
C ALA A 145 15.29 4.19 -5.32
N PHE A 146 14.66 3.72 -4.24
CA PHE A 146 13.65 4.46 -3.48
C PHE A 146 14.21 5.07 -2.18
N GLN A 147 15.51 4.92 -1.91
CA GLN A 147 16.13 5.61 -0.78
C GLN A 147 16.20 7.12 -1.05
N PRO A 148 15.60 7.96 -0.21
CA PRO A 148 15.57 9.39 -0.44
C PRO A 148 16.93 10.03 -0.14
N LEU A 149 17.16 11.17 -0.79
CA LEU A 149 18.42 11.92 -0.73
C LEU A 149 18.64 12.66 0.60
N LYS A 150 17.58 12.82 1.42
CA LYS A 150 17.63 13.50 2.72
C LYS A 150 17.31 12.52 3.85
N PRO A 151 17.91 12.71 5.05
CA PRO A 151 17.63 11.85 6.19
C PRO A 151 16.13 11.85 6.52
N LEU A 152 15.56 10.65 6.56
CA LEU A 152 14.14 10.36 6.69
C LEU A 152 13.59 10.54 8.11
N THR A 153 12.30 10.85 8.19
CA THR A 153 11.47 10.66 9.39
C THR A 153 11.08 9.19 9.63
N SER A 154 11.05 8.34 8.59
CA SER A 154 10.65 6.93 8.69
C SER A 154 11.64 6.00 7.97
N ARG A 155 12.03 4.90 8.64
CA ARG A 155 13.03 3.92 8.16
C ARG A 155 12.40 2.59 7.73
N LYS A 156 11.16 2.62 7.25
CA LYS A 156 10.41 1.38 6.96
C LYS A 156 11.02 0.56 5.83
N LEU A 157 11.41 1.23 4.74
CA LEU A 157 11.99 0.55 3.57
C LEU A 157 13.36 -0.08 3.87
N GLU A 158 14.17 0.54 4.74
CA GLU A 158 15.50 0.04 5.12
C GLU A 158 15.48 -1.39 5.70
N LYS A 159 14.35 -1.84 6.26
CA LYS A 159 14.22 -3.21 6.79
C LYS A 159 14.22 -4.29 5.70
N PHE A 160 14.09 -3.91 4.43
CA PHE A 160 13.93 -4.79 3.28
C PHE A 160 15.09 -4.72 2.29
N ILE A 161 16.06 -3.84 2.54
CA ILE A 161 17.32 -3.67 1.80
C ILE A 161 18.41 -4.39 2.59
#